data_AF-Q2HG86-F1
#
_entry.id   AF-Q2HG86-F1
#
_cell.length_a   1.000
_cell.length_b   1.000
_cell.length_c   1.000
_cell.angle_alpha   90.00
_cell.angle_beta   90.00
_cell.angle_gamma   90.00
#
_symmetry.space_group_name_H-M   'P 1'
#
loop_
_entity.id
_entity.type
_entity.pdbx_description
1 polymer ?
#
loop_
_entity_poly.entity_id
_entity_poly.type
_entity_poly.pdbx_seq_one_letter_code
_entity_poly.pdbx_strand_id
1 'polypeptide(L)'
;MTFWLDPSLVLLHLHLLTAAVISHNTSATITRTRLSIHSPVDSMTTASAPADNGEWVFRQLSTAGKRLFWRLNGPLEGAIEVSPSEYYEPGAVMEPYFGPDGSLHPVSQASLMEPPLSSHTVRIQRIDEWERSWDEQHSRCHDRPVHELYPRRLGPRPDDETFDPSIFVLECCGQKRPWSYDTYLQVAAQGEFLTVHEYVSAVHPWLMAMRDTLLDALGKMNGQPKWPPETKLGVVYLGPGPLTIDHEDKWASRHMKPPVPRPASDQPRPSEEELDRRAMARAMARSAAIIRAREEAARVAEMEKEK
;
A
#
# COMPACT_ATOMS: atom_id res chain seq x y z
N MET A 1 -38.17 -68.12 -9.72
CA MET A 1 -38.53 -66.95 -10.54
C MET A 1 -37.95 -65.73 -9.87
N THR A 2 -36.76 -65.34 -10.32
CA THR A 2 -35.93 -64.24 -9.81
C THR A 2 -36.33 -62.96 -10.52
N PHE A 3 -36.91 -62.00 -9.79
CA PHE A 3 -37.18 -60.66 -10.28
C PHE A 3 -35.94 -59.79 -10.05
N TRP A 4 -35.37 -59.30 -11.15
CA TRP A 4 -34.36 -58.25 -11.17
C TRP A 4 -35.06 -56.90 -10.95
N LEU A 5 -34.66 -56.16 -9.92
CA LEU A 5 -35.03 -54.76 -9.74
C LEU A 5 -33.93 -53.87 -10.33
N ASP A 6 -34.38 -52.90 -11.12
CA ASP A 6 -33.62 -51.91 -11.88
C ASP A 6 -32.84 -50.96 -10.94
N PRO A 7 -31.52 -50.74 -11.12
CA PRO A 7 -30.72 -49.84 -10.26
C PRO A 7 -30.97 -48.34 -10.51
N SER A 8 -31.81 -47.97 -11.49
CA SER A 8 -31.95 -46.59 -11.95
C SER A 8 -32.87 -45.71 -11.08
N LEU A 9 -33.46 -46.25 -10.01
CA LEU A 9 -34.42 -45.54 -9.14
C LEU A 9 -33.89 -45.15 -7.74
N VAL A 10 -32.61 -45.40 -7.45
CA VAL A 10 -32.00 -45.04 -6.13
C VAL A 10 -31.28 -43.67 -6.17
N LEU A 11 -31.16 -43.04 -7.35
CA LEU A 11 -30.42 -41.78 -7.53
C LEU A 11 -31.29 -40.50 -7.58
N LEU A 12 -32.61 -40.59 -7.34
CA LEU A 12 -33.51 -39.42 -7.31
C LEU A 12 -34.13 -39.10 -5.95
N HIS A 13 -33.65 -39.74 -4.87
CA HIS A 13 -34.07 -39.42 -3.50
C HIS A 13 -32.93 -39.00 -2.56
N LEU A 14 -31.81 -38.55 -3.13
CA LEU A 14 -30.71 -37.93 -2.39
C LEU A 14 -30.40 -36.49 -2.86
N HIS A 15 -31.39 -35.80 -3.43
CA HIS A 15 -31.28 -34.39 -3.83
C HIS A 15 -32.32 -33.46 -3.19
N LEU A 16 -33.07 -33.91 -2.18
CA LEU A 16 -34.11 -33.11 -1.52
C LEU A 16 -33.98 -32.96 0.00
N LEU A 17 -32.83 -33.35 0.60
CA LEU A 17 -32.60 -33.21 2.05
C LEU A 17 -31.19 -32.68 2.40
N THR A 18 -30.71 -31.68 1.66
CA THR A 18 -29.57 -30.82 2.02
C THR A 18 -29.87 -29.37 1.62
N ALA A 19 -31.06 -28.89 1.96
CA ALA A 19 -31.44 -27.48 1.86
C ALA A 19 -32.08 -27.01 3.17
N ALA A 20 -31.39 -27.27 4.28
CA ALA A 20 -31.63 -26.60 5.54
C ALA A 20 -30.30 -26.65 6.29
N VAL A 21 -29.89 -25.50 6.83
CA VAL A 21 -28.71 -25.24 7.70
C VAL A 21 -27.70 -24.27 7.06
N ILE A 22 -27.78 -23.03 7.57
CA ILE A 22 -26.78 -21.94 7.59
C ILE A 22 -26.67 -21.06 6.33
N SER A 23 -27.33 -19.90 6.36
CA SER A 23 -26.65 -18.60 6.20
C SER A 23 -27.57 -17.45 6.63
N HIS A 24 -27.56 -17.11 7.91
CA HIS A 24 -27.86 -15.75 8.31
C HIS A 24 -26.60 -14.92 8.03
N ASN A 25 -26.50 -14.38 6.83
CA ASN A 25 -25.53 -13.34 6.52
C ASN A 25 -26.30 -12.03 6.39
N THR A 26 -26.11 -11.17 7.37
CA THR A 26 -26.61 -9.80 7.38
C THR A 26 -26.04 -9.05 6.18
N SER A 27 -26.86 -8.81 5.16
CA SER A 27 -26.57 -7.85 4.12
C SER A 27 -26.45 -6.46 4.74
N ALA A 28 -25.22 -5.97 4.88
CA ALA A 28 -24.96 -4.55 5.03
C ALA A 28 -25.26 -3.89 3.67
N THR A 29 -26.46 -3.35 3.54
CA THR A 29 -26.85 -2.51 2.41
C THR A 29 -26.02 -1.23 2.45
N ILE A 30 -24.96 -1.14 1.64
CA ILE A 30 -24.27 0.11 1.37
C ILE A 30 -25.18 0.95 0.47
N THR A 31 -26.04 1.74 1.09
CA THR A 31 -26.90 2.69 0.39
C THR A 31 -26.02 3.87 -0.08
N ARG A 32 -25.70 3.90 -1.37
CA ARG A 32 -25.07 5.05 -2.03
C ARG A 32 -26.12 6.14 -2.22
N THR A 33 -26.39 6.91 -1.17
CA THR A 33 -27.31 8.06 -1.24
C THR A 33 -26.60 9.24 -1.89
N ARG A 34 -26.96 9.55 -3.14
CA ARG A 34 -26.61 10.81 -3.80
C ARG A 34 -27.54 11.90 -3.25
N LEU A 35 -27.09 12.63 -2.22
CA LEU A 35 -27.80 13.80 -1.71
C LEU A 35 -27.65 14.95 -2.70
N SER A 36 -28.73 15.22 -3.44
CA SER A 36 -28.87 16.44 -4.24
C SER A 36 -29.32 17.56 -3.31
N ILE A 37 -28.40 18.43 -2.91
CA ILE A 37 -28.71 19.62 -2.10
C ILE A 37 -29.08 20.76 -3.04
N HIS A 38 -30.37 21.10 -3.10
CA HIS A 38 -30.81 22.43 -3.50
C HIS A 38 -30.67 23.34 -2.28
N SER A 39 -29.77 24.32 -2.34
CA SER A 39 -29.70 25.40 -1.35
C SER A 39 -30.62 26.55 -1.76
N PRO A 40 -31.51 27.04 -0.88
CA PRO A 40 -32.09 28.35 -1.02
C PRO A 40 -31.09 29.41 -0.49
N VAL A 41 -30.90 30.45 -1.30
CA VAL A 41 -30.17 31.67 -0.95
C VAL A 41 -30.95 32.40 0.14
N ASP A 42 -30.34 32.64 1.31
CA ASP A 42 -30.61 33.87 2.06
C ASP A 42 -29.56 34.19 3.14
N SER A 43 -29.15 35.47 3.11
CA SER A 43 -28.72 36.32 4.22
C SER A 43 -27.38 36.05 4.94
N MET A 44 -26.35 36.71 4.42
CA MET A 44 -25.07 36.98 5.11
C MET A 44 -25.28 37.71 6.45
N THR A 45 -24.88 37.06 7.54
CA THR A 45 -24.43 37.73 8.76
C THR A 45 -22.98 37.36 9.00
N THR A 46 -22.09 38.35 8.85
CA THR A 46 -20.65 38.23 9.00
C THR A 46 -20.29 38.01 10.47
N ALA A 47 -20.13 36.74 10.86
CA ALA A 47 -19.44 36.38 12.09
C ALA A 47 -17.95 36.17 11.77
N SER A 48 -17.11 36.99 12.39
CA SER A 48 -15.65 36.91 12.28
C SER A 48 -15.16 35.51 12.66
N ALA A 49 -14.52 34.83 11.72
CA ALA A 49 -13.81 33.59 12.00
C ALA A 49 -12.65 33.89 12.98
N PRO A 50 -12.50 33.11 14.06
CA PRO A 50 -11.33 33.26 14.93
C PRO A 50 -10.07 32.89 14.13
N ALA A 51 -9.03 33.71 14.29
CA ALA A 51 -7.72 33.47 13.73
C ALA A 51 -7.20 32.12 14.24
N ASP A 52 -7.17 31.14 13.35
CA ASP A 52 -6.52 29.85 13.56
C ASP A 52 -5.01 30.09 13.58
N ASN A 53 -4.45 30.20 14.78
CA ASN A 53 -3.02 30.23 14.99
C ASN A 53 -2.51 28.83 14.68
N GLY A 54 -2.30 28.54 13.39
CA GLY A 54 -2.00 27.23 12.82
C GLY A 54 -0.74 26.59 13.39
N GLU A 55 -0.85 26.07 14.60
CA GLU A 55 0.08 25.15 15.21
C GLU A 55 -0.05 23.85 14.42
N TRP A 56 0.97 23.56 13.60
CA TRP A 56 1.07 22.29 12.90
C TRP A 56 1.19 21.18 13.94
N VAL A 57 0.06 20.63 14.34
CA VAL A 57 0.03 19.46 15.21
C VAL A 57 0.63 18.32 14.41
N PHE A 58 1.88 17.97 14.72
CA PHE A 58 2.55 16.80 14.16
C PHE A 58 1.81 15.55 14.61
N ARG A 59 0.92 15.07 13.75
CA ARG A 59 0.19 13.83 13.98
C ARG A 59 1.13 12.67 13.70
N GLN A 60 1.19 11.74 14.62
CA GLN A 60 1.91 10.48 14.44
C GLN A 60 0.99 9.31 14.76
N LEU A 61 1.37 8.14 14.26
CA LEU A 61 0.71 6.91 14.65
C LEU A 61 0.94 6.64 16.14
N SER A 62 -0.08 6.19 16.85
CA SER A 62 0.07 5.83 18.27
C SER A 62 1.00 4.63 18.44
N THR A 63 1.52 4.42 19.65
CA THR A 63 2.26 3.19 19.97
C THR A 63 1.44 1.93 19.64
N ALA A 64 0.12 1.96 19.82
CA ALA A 64 -0.76 0.84 19.47
C ALA A 64 -0.83 0.61 17.96
N GLY A 65 -0.98 1.67 17.16
CA GLY A 65 -1.02 1.56 15.70
C GLY A 65 0.29 1.04 15.10
N LYS A 66 1.45 1.45 15.65
CA LYS A 66 2.77 1.01 15.16
C LYS A 66 3.01 -0.50 15.31
N ARG A 67 2.29 -1.15 16.24
CA ARG A 67 2.42 -2.57 16.53
C ARG A 67 1.68 -3.47 15.54
N LEU A 68 0.84 -2.90 14.67
CA LEU A 68 -0.02 -3.68 13.78
C LEU A 68 0.78 -4.22 12.60
N PHE A 69 0.85 -5.55 12.49
CA PHE A 69 1.24 -6.24 11.27
C PHE A 69 -0.01 -6.71 10.55
N TRP A 70 -0.28 -6.09 9.40
CA TRP A 70 -1.56 -6.24 8.71
C TRP A 70 -1.40 -6.79 7.30
N ARG A 71 -1.85 -8.02 7.11
CA ARG A 71 -1.87 -8.76 5.85
C ARG A 71 -3.20 -8.54 5.13
N LEU A 72 -3.18 -8.55 3.80
CA LEU A 72 -4.36 -8.36 2.95
C LEU A 72 -4.69 -9.65 2.17
N ASN A 73 -4.50 -10.81 2.77
CA ASN A 73 -4.53 -12.11 2.08
C ASN A 73 -5.67 -13.03 2.55
N GLY A 74 -6.70 -12.47 3.16
CA GLY A 74 -7.79 -13.24 3.75
C GLY A 74 -8.77 -12.38 4.53
N PRO A 75 -9.62 -12.99 5.37
CA PRO A 75 -10.56 -12.28 6.23
C PRO A 75 -9.84 -11.57 7.39
N LEU A 76 -10.52 -10.58 7.98
CA LEU A 76 -9.94 -9.69 9.00
C LEU A 76 -9.41 -10.44 10.22
N GLU A 77 -10.09 -11.51 10.61
CA GLU A 77 -9.84 -12.31 11.81
C GLU A 77 -8.44 -12.93 11.83
N GLY A 78 -7.91 -13.30 10.65
CA GLY A 78 -6.56 -13.84 10.48
C GLY A 78 -5.59 -12.87 9.81
N ALA A 79 -6.02 -11.65 9.51
CA ALA A 79 -5.26 -10.68 8.75
C ALA A 79 -4.29 -9.86 9.61
N ILE A 80 -4.55 -9.73 10.91
CA ILE A 80 -3.81 -8.82 11.79
C ILE A 80 -3.13 -9.60 12.91
N GLU A 81 -1.83 -9.35 13.03
CA GLU A 81 -0.98 -9.77 14.13
C GLU A 81 -0.44 -8.53 14.84
N VAL A 82 -0.15 -8.64 16.13
CA VAL A 82 0.27 -7.54 16.99
C VAL A 82 1.68 -7.82 17.50
N SER A 83 2.61 -6.91 17.17
CA SER A 83 3.97 -6.94 17.70
C SER A 83 3.96 -6.65 19.20
N PRO A 84 4.85 -7.25 20.01
CA PRO A 84 4.97 -6.92 21.43
C PRO A 84 5.45 -5.48 21.68
N SER A 85 6.17 -4.89 20.71
CA SER A 85 6.77 -3.55 20.80
C SER A 85 6.43 -2.70 19.56
N GLU A 86 6.54 -1.37 19.68
CA GLU A 86 6.37 -0.44 18.56
C GLU A 86 7.40 -0.63 17.44
N TYR A 87 8.51 -1.28 17.74
CA TYR A 87 9.49 -1.72 16.77
C TYR A 87 9.44 -3.23 16.62
N TYR A 88 9.59 -3.70 15.39
CA TYR A 88 9.78 -5.10 15.09
C TYR A 88 11.19 -5.54 15.46
N GLU A 89 11.29 -6.61 16.25
CA GLU A 89 12.53 -7.31 16.55
C GLU A 89 12.50 -8.68 15.86
N PRO A 90 13.53 -9.04 15.07
CA PRO A 90 13.57 -10.36 14.44
C PRO A 90 13.44 -11.49 15.46
N GLY A 91 12.48 -12.39 15.25
CA GLY A 91 12.19 -13.49 16.17
C GLY A 91 11.21 -13.14 17.30
N ALA A 92 10.70 -11.91 17.36
CA ALA A 92 9.60 -11.57 18.24
C ALA A 92 8.37 -12.44 17.93
N VAL A 93 7.73 -12.94 19.00
CA VAL A 93 6.47 -13.69 18.89
C VAL A 93 5.35 -12.68 18.71
N MET A 94 4.67 -12.76 17.57
CA MET A 94 3.51 -11.92 17.28
C MET A 94 2.26 -12.52 17.92
N GLU A 95 1.42 -11.67 18.48
CA GLU A 95 0.16 -12.07 19.10
C GLU A 95 -1.00 -11.92 18.10
N PRO A 96 -1.99 -12.81 18.10
CA PRO A 96 -3.14 -12.66 17.21
C PRO A 96 -4.00 -11.48 17.66
N TYR A 97 -4.46 -10.65 16.72
CA TYR A 97 -5.36 -9.53 17.04
C TYR A 97 -6.74 -10.01 17.50
N PHE A 98 -7.19 -11.14 16.95
CA PHE A 98 -8.39 -11.85 17.39
C PHE A 98 -7.97 -13.08 18.19
N GLY A 99 -8.35 -13.12 19.46
CA GLY A 99 -8.11 -14.26 20.34
C GLY A 99 -8.84 -15.51 19.86
N PRO A 100 -8.40 -16.71 20.30
CA PRO A 100 -9.01 -17.98 19.92
C PRO A 100 -10.46 -18.13 20.40
N ASP A 101 -10.86 -17.35 21.41
CA ASP A 101 -12.20 -17.25 21.96
C ASP A 101 -13.06 -16.16 21.29
N GLY A 102 -12.52 -15.47 20.28
CA GLY A 102 -13.15 -14.32 19.62
C GLY A 102 -12.98 -13.00 20.35
N SER A 103 -12.20 -12.96 21.44
CA SER A 103 -11.85 -11.70 22.12
C SER A 103 -10.96 -10.81 21.25
N LEU A 104 -11.07 -9.50 21.39
CA LEU A 104 -10.18 -8.56 20.71
C LEU A 104 -8.93 -8.30 21.56
N HIS A 105 -7.78 -8.20 20.92
CA HIS A 105 -6.54 -7.81 21.57
C HIS A 105 -6.67 -6.39 22.18
N PRO A 106 -6.13 -6.07 23.37
CA PRO A 106 -6.31 -4.76 24.03
C PRO A 106 -5.94 -3.53 23.18
N VAL A 107 -5.02 -3.67 22.22
CA VAL A 107 -4.68 -2.60 21.25
C VAL A 107 -5.87 -2.17 20.39
N SER A 108 -6.92 -2.99 20.28
CA SER A 108 -8.12 -2.69 19.48
C SER A 108 -8.84 -1.45 19.99
N GLN A 109 -8.81 -1.21 21.30
CA GLN A 109 -9.50 -0.09 21.97
C GLN A 109 -8.64 1.18 22.09
N ALA A 110 -7.36 1.09 21.74
CA ALA A 110 -6.46 2.23 21.80
C ALA A 110 -6.74 3.21 20.64
N SER A 111 -6.41 4.49 20.85
CA SER A 111 -6.43 5.49 19.77
C SER A 111 -5.52 5.06 18.63
N LEU A 112 -5.97 5.23 17.38
CA LEU A 112 -5.15 4.99 16.21
C LEU A 112 -3.95 5.97 16.12
N MET A 113 -4.18 7.23 16.49
CA MET A 113 -3.26 8.34 16.26
C MET A 113 -2.96 9.08 17.56
N GLU A 114 -1.85 9.80 17.58
CA GLU A 114 -1.46 10.74 18.62
C GLU A 114 -1.21 12.12 17.99
N PRO A 115 -1.98 13.16 18.39
CA PRO A 115 -3.14 13.11 19.29
C PRO A 115 -4.35 12.35 18.68
N PRO A 116 -5.34 11.94 19.52
CA PRO A 116 -6.51 11.21 19.05
C PRO A 116 -7.33 11.98 18.01
N LEU A 117 -7.94 11.25 17.07
CA LEU A 117 -8.73 11.83 15.97
C LEU A 117 -10.19 11.40 16.04
N SER A 118 -11.12 12.28 15.70
CA SER A 118 -12.53 11.92 15.51
C SER A 118 -12.82 11.34 14.12
N SER A 119 -11.97 11.59 13.13
CA SER A 119 -12.07 11.00 11.79
C SER A 119 -10.73 10.97 11.07
N HIS A 120 -10.60 10.08 10.09
CA HIS A 120 -9.43 9.95 9.25
C HIS A 120 -9.81 9.58 7.82
N THR A 121 -9.20 10.28 6.85
CA THR A 121 -9.39 9.98 5.42
C THR A 121 -8.25 9.08 4.96
N VAL A 122 -8.60 7.85 4.61
CA VAL A 122 -7.66 6.85 4.12
C VAL A 122 -7.43 7.05 2.64
N ARG A 123 -6.17 7.19 2.26
CA ARG A 123 -5.68 7.21 0.88
C ARG A 123 -4.62 6.15 0.69
N ILE A 124 -4.34 5.76 -0.54
CA ILE A 124 -3.34 4.74 -0.85
C ILE A 124 -2.26 5.38 -1.71
N GLN A 125 -1.06 5.45 -1.16
CA GLN A 125 0.08 6.11 -1.79
C GLN A 125 0.34 5.60 -3.21
N ARG A 126 0.28 4.28 -3.41
CA ARG A 126 0.57 3.67 -4.71
C ARG A 126 -0.45 4.02 -5.79
N ILE A 127 -1.71 4.26 -5.42
CA ILE A 127 -2.74 4.70 -6.37
C ILE A 127 -2.54 6.19 -6.70
N ASP A 128 -2.26 7.00 -5.68
CA ASP A 128 -1.91 8.42 -5.86
C ASP A 128 -0.69 8.60 -6.80
N GLU A 129 0.36 7.79 -6.58
CA GLU A 129 1.56 7.77 -7.41
C GLU A 129 1.29 7.24 -8.82
N TRP A 130 0.41 6.25 -8.96
CA TRP A 130 0.06 5.69 -10.26
C TRP A 130 -0.64 6.70 -11.16
N GLU A 131 -1.57 7.51 -10.63
CA GLU A 131 -2.18 8.60 -11.37
C GLU A 131 -1.12 9.58 -11.90
N ARG A 132 -0.21 10.03 -11.02
CA ARG A 132 0.86 10.96 -11.40
C ARG A 132 1.79 10.35 -12.45
N SER A 133 2.23 9.11 -12.22
CA SER A 133 3.14 8.42 -13.13
C SER A 133 2.49 8.16 -14.49
N TRP A 134 1.19 7.84 -14.51
CA TRP A 134 0.45 7.69 -15.75
C TRP A 134 0.45 9.00 -16.54
N ASP A 135 0.17 10.14 -15.88
CA ASP A 135 0.19 11.45 -16.53
C ASP A 135 1.57 11.79 -17.09
N GLU A 136 2.63 11.59 -16.30
CA GLU A 136 4.02 11.80 -16.73
C GLU A 136 4.41 10.93 -17.93
N GLN A 137 4.09 9.64 -17.90
CA GLN A 137 4.41 8.70 -18.99
C GLN A 137 3.65 9.04 -20.27
N HIS A 138 2.39 9.47 -20.15
CA HIS A 138 1.53 9.75 -21.31
C HIS A 138 1.63 11.21 -21.78
N SER A 139 2.30 12.08 -21.02
CA SER A 139 2.60 13.46 -21.42
C SER A 139 3.46 13.55 -22.69
N ARG A 140 4.28 12.52 -22.98
CA ARG A 140 5.19 12.48 -24.14
C ARG A 140 4.65 11.68 -25.33
N CYS A 141 3.44 11.13 -25.23
CA CYS A 141 2.81 10.44 -26.36
C CYS A 141 2.51 11.36 -27.56
N HIS A 142 2.70 12.67 -27.42
CA HIS A 142 2.53 13.67 -28.47
C HIS A 142 3.60 13.66 -29.56
N ASP A 143 4.81 13.19 -29.27
CA ASP A 143 5.95 13.33 -30.18
C ASP A 143 6.07 12.19 -31.21
N ARG A 144 5.12 11.25 -31.25
CA ARG A 144 5.15 10.11 -32.17
C ARG A 144 3.97 10.14 -33.16
N PRO A 145 4.19 9.73 -34.42
CA PRO A 145 3.14 9.65 -35.44
C PRO A 145 2.09 8.54 -35.19
N VAL A 146 2.11 7.89 -34.02
CA VAL A 146 1.18 6.80 -33.63
C VAL A 146 -0.20 7.34 -33.19
N HIS A 147 -0.38 8.67 -33.15
CA HIS A 147 -1.63 9.34 -32.75
C HIS A 147 -2.86 8.99 -33.60
N GLU A 148 -2.66 8.46 -34.81
CA GLU A 148 -3.79 8.09 -35.69
C GLU A 148 -4.56 6.84 -35.23
N LEU A 149 -3.98 5.97 -34.40
CA LEU A 149 -4.63 4.72 -33.97
C LEU A 149 -5.33 4.80 -32.60
N TYR A 150 -4.93 5.71 -31.73
CA TYR A 150 -5.50 5.86 -30.39
C TYR A 150 -5.61 7.35 -30.01
N PRO A 151 -6.69 8.04 -30.41
CA PRO A 151 -6.86 9.45 -30.12
C PRO A 151 -6.92 9.68 -28.61
N ARG A 152 -6.16 10.67 -28.14
CA ARG A 152 -6.19 11.13 -26.75
C ARG A 152 -7.58 11.67 -26.43
N ARG A 153 -8.16 11.23 -25.33
CA ARG A 153 -9.40 11.82 -24.82
C ARG A 153 -9.04 12.88 -23.78
N LEU A 154 -9.43 14.12 -24.06
CA LEU A 154 -9.25 15.26 -23.19
C LEU A 154 -10.58 15.66 -22.56
N GLY A 155 -10.55 16.19 -21.36
CA GLY A 155 -11.74 16.74 -20.72
C GLY A 155 -11.48 17.24 -19.30
N PRO A 156 -12.52 17.79 -18.65
CA PRO A 156 -12.43 18.21 -17.26
C PRO A 156 -12.18 16.99 -16.37
N ARG A 157 -11.55 17.23 -15.22
CA ARG A 157 -11.43 16.21 -14.19
C ARG A 157 -12.83 15.88 -13.66
N PRO A 158 -13.22 14.60 -13.50
CA PRO A 158 -14.63 14.27 -13.21
C PRO A 158 -15.13 14.70 -11.83
N ASP A 159 -14.23 14.97 -10.87
CA ASP A 159 -14.51 15.39 -9.50
C ASP A 159 -14.30 16.90 -9.26
N ASP A 160 -13.81 17.65 -10.26
CA ASP A 160 -13.54 19.07 -10.08
C ASP A 160 -14.83 19.88 -10.30
N GLU A 161 -15.52 20.17 -9.19
CA GLU A 161 -16.65 21.11 -9.18
C GLU A 161 -16.18 22.57 -9.25
N THR A 162 -14.90 22.81 -8.95
CA THR A 162 -14.26 24.09 -9.23
C THR A 162 -14.21 24.19 -10.75
N PHE A 163 -14.88 25.20 -11.29
CA PHE A 163 -14.91 25.49 -12.73
C PHE A 163 -13.53 26.00 -13.22
N ASP A 164 -12.44 25.37 -12.78
CA ASP A 164 -11.10 25.54 -13.32
C ASP A 164 -11.08 24.77 -14.66
N PRO A 165 -10.93 25.47 -15.80
CA PRO A 165 -10.99 24.87 -17.13
C PRO A 165 -9.75 24.02 -17.47
N SER A 166 -9.01 23.55 -16.47
CA SER A 166 -7.88 22.65 -16.62
C SER A 166 -8.29 21.39 -17.40
N ILE A 167 -7.78 21.27 -18.64
CA ILE A 167 -8.04 20.13 -19.51
C ILE A 167 -7.06 19.01 -19.15
N PHE A 168 -7.59 17.92 -18.59
CA PHE A 168 -6.82 16.73 -18.24
C PHE A 168 -6.87 15.68 -19.34
N VAL A 169 -5.86 14.82 -19.33
CA VAL A 169 -5.87 13.59 -20.14
C VAL A 169 -6.72 12.54 -19.46
N LEU A 170 -7.84 12.18 -20.05
CA LEU A 170 -8.73 11.16 -19.52
C LEU A 170 -8.33 9.77 -20.01
N GLU A 171 -7.87 9.66 -21.25
CA GLU A 171 -7.46 8.40 -21.89
C GLU A 171 -6.31 8.66 -22.87
N CYS A 172 -5.35 7.72 -22.94
CA CYS A 172 -4.21 7.77 -23.86
C CYS A 172 -3.76 6.35 -24.18
N CYS A 173 -3.34 6.08 -25.42
CA CYS A 173 -2.83 4.76 -25.85
C CYS A 173 -3.79 3.59 -25.53
N GLY A 174 -5.11 3.83 -25.58
CA GLY A 174 -6.14 2.85 -25.24
C GLY A 174 -6.29 2.54 -23.75
N GLN A 175 -5.60 3.28 -22.88
CA GLN A 175 -5.69 3.17 -21.42
C GLN A 175 -6.46 4.35 -20.84
N LYS A 176 -7.31 4.07 -19.85
CA LYS A 176 -7.95 5.09 -19.03
C LYS A 176 -6.98 5.60 -17.99
N ARG A 177 -7.01 6.90 -17.72
CA ARG A 177 -6.30 7.50 -16.59
C ARG A 177 -6.85 6.89 -15.30
N PRO A 178 -6.00 6.34 -14.42
CA PRO A 178 -6.43 5.95 -13.08
C PRO A 178 -6.66 7.21 -12.25
N TRP A 179 -7.77 7.25 -11.54
CA TRP A 179 -8.14 8.38 -10.70
C TRP A 179 -7.99 8.03 -9.22
N SER A 180 -7.13 8.77 -8.53
CA SER A 180 -6.89 8.55 -7.10
C SER A 180 -8.08 8.95 -6.22
N TYR A 181 -8.87 9.93 -6.65
CA TYR A 181 -10.03 10.40 -5.87
C TYR A 181 -11.17 9.38 -5.79
N ASP A 182 -11.26 8.41 -6.70
CA ASP A 182 -12.23 7.31 -6.60
C ASP A 182 -11.82 6.27 -5.54
N THR A 183 -10.67 6.47 -4.87
CA THR A 183 -10.02 5.47 -4.02
C THR A 183 -9.64 6.02 -2.64
N TYR A 184 -10.50 6.85 -2.03
CA TYR A 184 -10.40 7.18 -0.61
C TYR A 184 -11.59 6.64 0.20
N LEU A 185 -11.34 6.43 1.49
CA LEU A 185 -12.36 6.05 2.47
C LEU A 185 -12.27 6.97 3.67
N GLN A 186 -13.35 7.67 3.99
CA GLN A 186 -13.43 8.42 5.24
C GLN A 186 -13.95 7.49 6.35
N VAL A 187 -13.19 7.40 7.44
CA VAL A 187 -13.58 6.64 8.64
C VAL A 187 -13.79 7.63 9.77
N ALA A 188 -14.94 7.56 10.43
CA ALA A 188 -15.27 8.39 11.58
C ALA A 188 -15.37 7.51 12.84
N ALA A 189 -14.94 8.07 13.97
CA ALA A 189 -15.11 7.48 15.28
C ALA A 189 -16.60 7.41 15.63
N GLN A 190 -17.01 6.33 16.30
CA GLN A 190 -18.34 6.23 16.89
C GLN A 190 -18.36 6.83 18.32
N GLY A 191 -17.19 6.95 18.95
CA GLY A 191 -17.00 7.52 20.29
C GLY A 191 -16.15 8.79 20.31
N GLU A 192 -15.39 8.98 21.40
CA GLU A 192 -14.55 10.17 21.61
C GLU A 192 -13.42 10.29 20.58
N PHE A 193 -12.86 9.15 20.18
CA PHE A 193 -11.77 9.07 19.22
C PHE A 193 -11.83 7.78 18.42
N LEU A 194 -11.16 7.79 17.28
CA LEU A 194 -11.06 6.68 16.35
C LEU A 194 -10.12 5.64 16.92
N THR A 195 -10.70 4.51 17.29
CA THR A 195 -9.96 3.35 17.79
C THR A 195 -9.29 2.59 16.65
N VAL A 196 -8.28 1.79 16.99
CA VAL A 196 -7.66 0.85 16.05
C VAL A 196 -8.70 -0.08 15.45
N HIS A 197 -9.64 -0.60 16.26
CA HIS A 197 -10.64 -1.55 15.80
C HIS A 197 -11.61 -0.96 14.77
N GLU A 198 -12.17 0.22 15.04
CA GLU A 198 -13.06 0.91 14.09
C GLU A 198 -12.36 1.16 12.77
N TYR A 199 -11.08 1.58 12.84
CA TYR A 199 -10.27 1.82 11.66
C TYR A 199 -10.07 0.55 10.83
N VAL A 200 -9.50 -0.51 11.42
CA VAL A 200 -9.17 -1.73 10.65
C VAL A 200 -10.43 -2.44 10.15
N SER A 201 -11.54 -2.38 10.90
CA SER A 201 -12.80 -3.01 10.51
C SER A 201 -13.48 -2.32 9.33
N ALA A 202 -13.33 -0.99 9.21
CA ALA A 202 -13.81 -0.25 8.03
C ALA A 202 -12.86 -0.40 6.83
N VAL A 203 -11.56 -0.30 7.08
CA VAL A 203 -10.55 -0.18 6.00
C VAL A 203 -10.21 -1.54 5.40
N HIS A 204 -10.19 -2.62 6.18
CA HIS A 204 -9.86 -3.95 5.66
C HIS A 204 -10.77 -4.43 4.53
N PRO A 205 -12.10 -4.52 4.69
CA PRO A 205 -12.98 -4.96 3.60
C PRO A 205 -12.89 -4.03 2.39
N TRP A 206 -12.68 -2.73 2.60
CA TRP A 206 -12.47 -1.77 1.52
C TRP A 206 -11.17 -2.05 0.73
N LEU A 207 -10.04 -2.29 1.42
CA LEU A 207 -8.78 -2.69 0.79
C LEU A 207 -8.93 -4.02 0.03
N MET A 208 -9.64 -4.99 0.61
CA MET A 208 -9.89 -6.28 -0.02
C MET A 208 -10.75 -6.15 -1.29
N ALA A 209 -11.76 -5.28 -1.28
CA ALA A 209 -12.58 -4.99 -2.47
C ALA A 209 -11.76 -4.34 -3.60
N MET A 210 -10.69 -3.61 -3.27
CA MET A 210 -9.79 -2.95 -4.23
C MET A 210 -8.54 -3.76 -4.56
N ARG A 211 -8.44 -5.01 -4.10
CA ARG A 211 -7.24 -5.84 -4.26
C ARG A 211 -6.78 -5.94 -5.71
N ASP A 212 -7.73 -6.05 -6.65
CA ASP A 212 -7.45 -6.13 -8.08
C ASP A 212 -6.74 -4.87 -8.61
N THR A 213 -7.27 -3.70 -8.26
CA THR A 213 -6.71 -2.38 -8.59
C THR A 213 -5.34 -2.18 -7.95
N LEU A 214 -5.16 -2.62 -6.70
CA LEU A 214 -3.89 -2.56 -5.99
C LEU A 214 -2.80 -3.35 -6.72
N LEU A 215 -3.10 -4.57 -7.16
CA LEU A 215 -2.15 -5.41 -7.89
C LEU A 215 -1.78 -4.83 -9.26
N ASP A 216 -2.73 -4.18 -9.94
CA ASP A 216 -2.45 -3.49 -11.21
C ASP A 216 -1.56 -2.27 -10.98
N ALA A 217 -1.95 -1.39 -10.05
CA ALA A 217 -1.16 -0.21 -9.69
C ALA A 217 0.27 -0.57 -9.28
N LEU A 218 0.44 -1.59 -8.42
CA LEU A 218 1.77 -2.09 -8.00
C LEU A 218 2.58 -2.65 -9.17
N GLY A 219 1.95 -3.40 -10.07
CA GLY A 219 2.59 -3.87 -11.30
C GLY A 219 3.12 -2.72 -12.14
N LYS A 220 2.23 -1.78 -12.50
CA LYS A 220 2.53 -0.62 -13.35
C LYS A 220 3.63 0.27 -12.75
N MET A 221 3.57 0.55 -11.45
CA MET A 221 4.56 1.37 -10.76
C MET A 221 5.95 0.74 -10.72
N ASN A 222 6.06 -0.58 -10.89
CA ASN A 222 7.34 -1.29 -10.98
C ASN A 222 7.75 -1.60 -12.43
N GLY A 223 7.05 -1.04 -13.43
CA GLY A 223 7.30 -1.32 -14.85
C GLY A 223 7.02 -2.77 -15.23
N GLN A 224 6.19 -3.47 -14.46
CA GLN A 224 5.81 -4.85 -14.66
C GLN A 224 4.34 -4.95 -15.10
N PRO A 225 3.92 -6.11 -15.64
CA PRO A 225 2.50 -6.45 -15.70
C PRO A 225 1.87 -6.41 -14.30
N LYS A 226 0.55 -6.38 -14.27
CA LYS A 226 -0.24 -6.58 -13.05
C LYS A 226 0.29 -7.78 -12.26
N TRP A 227 0.44 -7.59 -10.96
CA TRP A 227 0.95 -8.64 -10.09
C TRP A 227 -0.02 -9.83 -9.98
N PRO A 228 0.48 -11.06 -9.76
CA PRO A 228 -0.37 -12.24 -9.59
C PRO A 228 -1.35 -12.09 -8.43
N PRO A 229 -2.58 -12.63 -8.53
CA PRO A 229 -3.59 -12.52 -7.48
C PRO A 229 -3.20 -13.20 -6.15
N GLU A 230 -2.29 -14.16 -6.18
CA GLU A 230 -1.74 -14.88 -5.02
C GLU A 230 -0.64 -14.08 -4.29
N THR A 231 -0.27 -12.90 -4.80
CA THR A 231 0.77 -12.07 -4.20
C THR A 231 0.41 -11.70 -2.77
N LYS A 232 1.30 -11.99 -1.83
CA LYS A 232 1.09 -11.69 -0.42
C LYS A 232 1.31 -10.20 -0.14
N LEU A 233 0.20 -9.48 -0.01
CA LEU A 233 0.20 -8.04 0.26
C LEU A 233 0.04 -7.76 1.75
N GLY A 234 0.62 -6.66 2.21
CA GLY A 234 0.42 -6.11 3.55
C GLY A 234 0.50 -4.59 3.56
N VAL A 235 -0.06 -3.99 4.60
CA VAL A 235 0.09 -2.55 4.87
C VAL A 235 1.47 -2.35 5.50
N VAL A 236 2.42 -1.83 4.72
CA VAL A 236 3.84 -1.70 5.13
C VAL A 236 4.13 -0.36 5.81
N TYR A 237 3.22 0.60 5.72
CA TYR A 237 3.28 1.85 6.46
C TYR A 237 1.86 2.36 6.74
N LEU A 238 1.60 2.61 8.01
CA LEU A 238 0.41 3.24 8.54
C LEU A 238 0.85 4.55 9.20
N GLY A 239 0.17 5.65 8.94
CA GLY A 239 0.60 6.96 9.41
C GLY A 239 -0.44 8.05 9.12
N PRO A 240 -0.10 9.32 9.39
CA PRO A 240 -1.00 10.45 9.12
C PRO A 240 -1.22 10.69 7.62
N GLY A 241 -0.33 10.19 6.76
CA GLY A 241 -0.41 10.29 5.31
C GLY A 241 -1.07 9.08 4.65
N PRO A 242 -0.99 8.97 3.31
CA PRO A 242 -1.51 7.83 2.59
C PRO A 242 -0.88 6.51 3.05
N LEU A 243 -1.69 5.45 3.10
CA LEU A 243 -1.24 4.09 3.37
C LEU A 243 -0.28 3.62 2.28
N THR A 244 0.81 2.97 2.71
CA THR A 244 1.67 2.24 1.78
C THR A 244 1.34 0.77 1.86
N ILE A 245 0.97 0.19 0.72
CA ILE A 245 0.75 -1.25 0.54
C ILE A 245 1.85 -1.77 -0.37
N ASP A 246 2.42 -2.91 0.00
CA ASP A 246 3.47 -3.59 -0.78
C ASP A 246 3.47 -5.09 -0.37
N HIS A 247 4.49 -5.84 -0.76
CA HIS A 247 4.70 -7.20 -0.24
C HIS A 247 4.79 -7.21 1.29
N GLU A 248 4.18 -8.21 1.93
CA GLU A 248 4.10 -8.31 3.39
C GLU A 248 5.48 -8.40 4.08
N ASP A 249 6.49 -8.94 3.39
CA ASP A 249 7.86 -9.08 3.86
C ASP A 249 8.57 -7.74 4.09
N LYS A 250 8.15 -6.69 3.37
CA LYS A 250 8.69 -5.33 3.53
C LYS A 250 8.24 -4.66 4.83
N TRP A 251 7.16 -5.13 5.47
CA TRP A 251 6.69 -4.55 6.73
C TRP A 251 7.79 -4.60 7.80
N ALA A 252 8.42 -5.76 7.96
CA ALA A 252 9.47 -5.98 8.96
C ALA A 252 10.62 -4.99 8.78
N SER A 253 11.10 -4.80 7.54
CA SER A 253 12.21 -3.89 7.23
C SER A 253 11.94 -2.43 7.59
N ARG A 254 10.69 -1.98 7.49
CA ARG A 254 10.27 -0.61 7.81
C ARG A 254 10.02 -0.37 9.30
N HIS A 255 9.71 -1.43 10.04
CA HIS A 255 9.40 -1.35 11.47
C HIS A 255 10.59 -1.80 12.34
N MET A 256 11.73 -2.17 11.75
CA MET A 256 12.93 -2.46 12.53
C MET A 256 13.30 -1.27 13.39
N LYS A 257 13.74 -1.54 14.62
CA LYS A 257 14.32 -0.51 15.49
C LYS A 257 15.46 0.17 14.73
N PRO A 258 15.49 1.52 14.66
CA PRO A 258 16.62 2.23 14.09
C PRO A 258 17.90 1.74 14.75
N PRO A 259 18.97 1.47 13.98
CA PRO A 259 20.24 1.10 14.59
C PRO A 259 20.61 2.20 15.57
N VAL A 260 20.93 1.80 16.81
CA VAL A 260 21.38 2.74 17.84
C VAL A 260 22.47 3.59 17.19
N PRO A 261 22.34 4.94 17.19
CA PRO A 261 23.36 5.79 16.61
C PRO A 261 24.69 5.34 17.17
N ARG A 262 25.58 4.89 16.28
CA ARG A 262 26.90 4.45 16.70
C ARG A 262 27.45 5.60 17.54
N PRO A 263 27.90 5.37 18.79
CA PRO A 263 28.42 6.46 19.61
C PRO A 263 29.40 7.22 18.73
N ALA A 264 29.25 8.55 18.67
CA ALA A 264 30.06 9.38 17.81
C ALA A 264 31.50 8.93 18.01
N SER A 265 32.04 8.24 17.02
CA SER A 265 33.38 7.70 17.17
C SER A 265 34.24 8.94 17.34
N ASP A 266 35.00 9.04 18.43
CA ASP A 266 35.92 10.16 18.67
C ASP A 266 36.99 10.26 17.57
N GLN A 267 37.03 9.32 16.61
CA GLN A 267 37.78 9.50 15.40
C GLN A 267 37.18 10.62 14.55
N PRO A 268 37.96 11.67 14.25
CA PRO A 268 37.57 12.69 13.28
C PRO A 268 37.09 12.01 12.01
N ARG A 269 35.89 12.35 11.53
CA ARG A 269 35.50 11.95 10.17
C ARG A 269 36.62 12.42 9.24
N PRO A 270 37.19 11.54 8.41
CA PRO A 270 38.18 11.98 7.42
C PRO A 270 37.56 13.10 6.59
N SER A 271 38.35 14.12 6.25
CA SER A 271 37.88 15.14 5.31
C SER A 271 37.46 14.48 4.00
N GLU A 272 36.56 15.12 3.27
CA GLU A 272 36.13 14.68 1.94
C GLU A 272 37.34 14.43 1.02
N GLU A 273 38.35 15.31 1.10
CA GLU A 273 39.62 15.15 0.38
C GLU A 273 40.39 13.87 0.75
N GLU A 274 40.40 13.48 2.03
CA GLU A 274 41.04 12.24 2.48
C GLU A 274 40.25 11.00 2.02
N LEU A 275 38.92 11.09 1.97
CA LEU A 275 38.07 10.03 1.40
C LEU A 275 38.35 9.85 -0.10
N ASP A 276 38.47 10.94 -0.84
CA ASP A 276 38.79 10.93 -2.27
C ASP A 276 40.20 10.39 -2.53
N ARG A 277 41.18 10.80 -1.73
CA ARG A 277 42.55 10.27 -1.79
C ARG A 277 42.58 8.77 -1.56
N ARG A 278 41.82 8.27 -0.58
CA ARG A 278 41.65 6.83 -0.32
C ARG A 278 40.91 6.11 -1.44
N ALA A 279 39.91 6.74 -2.06
CA ALA A 279 39.19 6.17 -3.19
C ALA A 279 40.11 6.02 -4.41
N MET A 280 40.89 7.05 -4.74
CA MET A 280 41.84 7.06 -5.84
C MET A 280 42.99 6.06 -5.61
N ALA A 281 43.55 6.01 -4.39
CA ALA A 281 44.58 5.03 -4.03
C ALA A 281 44.07 3.58 -4.21
N ARG A 282 42.82 3.30 -3.78
CA ARG A 282 42.20 1.98 -4.00
C ARG A 282 41.98 1.68 -5.49
N ALA A 283 41.59 2.67 -6.28
CA ALA A 283 41.44 2.51 -7.73
C ALA A 283 42.79 2.21 -8.41
N MET A 284 43.85 2.94 -8.05
CA MET A 284 45.20 2.70 -8.57
C MET A 284 45.73 1.32 -8.16
N ALA A 285 45.53 0.90 -6.91
CA ALA A 285 45.92 -0.43 -6.45
C ALA A 285 45.21 -1.56 -7.22
N ARG A 286 43.91 -1.41 -7.49
CA ARG A 286 43.15 -2.36 -8.32
C ARG A 286 43.69 -2.41 -9.75
N SER A 287 43.96 -1.25 -10.36
CA SER A 287 44.51 -1.19 -11.72
C SER A 287 45.89 -1.84 -11.81
N ALA A 288 46.79 -1.53 -10.86
CA ALA A 288 48.12 -2.12 -10.80
C ALA A 288 48.08 -3.65 -10.61
N ALA A 289 47.13 -4.17 -9.82
CA ALA A 289 46.95 -5.61 -9.67
C ALA A 289 46.50 -6.28 -10.97
N ILE A 290 45.61 -5.65 -11.75
CA ILE A 290 45.16 -6.17 -13.04
C ILE A 290 46.30 -6.21 -14.06
N ILE A 291 47.14 -5.17 -14.10
CA ILE A 291 48.31 -5.13 -14.99
C ILE A 291 49.27 -6.26 -14.66
N ARG A 292 49.65 -6.44 -13.39
CA ARG A 292 50.53 -7.54 -12.98
C ARG A 292 49.98 -8.91 -13.33
N ALA A 293 48.68 -9.14 -13.11
CA ALA A 293 48.03 -10.39 -13.47
C ALA A 293 48.07 -10.65 -15.00
N ARG A 294 47.94 -9.61 -15.82
CA ARG A 294 48.06 -9.72 -17.28
C ARG A 294 49.49 -10.03 -17.72
N GLU A 295 50.47 -9.38 -17.11
CA GLU A 295 51.90 -9.63 -17.38
C GLU A 295 52.29 -11.06 -17.00
N GLU A 296 51.84 -11.54 -15.84
CA GLU A 296 52.08 -12.92 -15.40
C GLU A 296 51.43 -13.94 -16.35
N ALA A 297 50.18 -13.71 -16.75
CA ALA A 297 49.49 -14.57 -17.72
C ALA A 297 50.21 -14.58 -19.09
N ALA A 298 50.71 -13.44 -19.55
CA ALA A 298 51.48 -13.36 -20.78
C ALA A 298 52.79 -14.16 -20.69
N ARG A 299 53.51 -14.07 -19.56
CA ARG A 299 54.73 -14.84 -19.32
C ARG A 299 54.47 -16.35 -19.27
N VAL A 300 53.38 -16.79 -18.65
CA VAL A 300 53.00 -18.21 -18.63
C VAL A 300 52.68 -18.69 -20.05
N ALA A 301 51.93 -17.92 -20.82
CA ALA A 301 51.59 -18.27 -22.20
C ALA A 301 52.82 -18.33 -23.13
N GLU A 302 53.86 -17.52 -22.86
CA GLU A 302 55.12 -17.58 -23.59
C GLU A 302 55.91 -18.85 -23.26
N MET A 303 56.03 -19.21 -21.97
CA MET A 303 56.67 -20.46 -21.53
C MET A 303 55.95 -21.72 -22.03
N GLU A 304 54.63 -21.67 -22.26
CA GLU A 304 53.87 -22.77 -22.86
C GLU A 304 54.14 -22.94 -24.36
N LYS A 305 54.47 -21.87 -25.09
CA LYS A 305 54.81 -21.94 -26.52
C LYS A 305 56.19 -22.53 -26.79
N GLU A 306 57.09 -22.49 -25.81
CA GLU A 306 58.45 -23.02 -25.91
C GLU A 306 58.56 -24.52 -25.58
N LYS A 307 57.45 -25.16 -25.15
CA LYS A 307 57.37 -26.60 -24.89
C LYS A 307 56.84 -27.36 -26.10
#